data_AF-A0A3G4VGU8-F1
#
_entry.id   AF-A0A3G4VGU8-F1
#
_cell.length_a   1.000
_cell.length_b   1.000
_cell.length_c   1.000
_cell.angle_alpha   90.00
_cell.angle_beta   90.00
_cell.angle_gamma   90.00
#
_symmetry.space_group_name_H-M   'P 1'
#
loop_
_entity.id
_entity.type
_entity.pdbx_description
1 polymer ?
#
loop_
_entity_poly.entity_id
_entity_poly.type
_entity_poly.pdbx_seq_one_letter_code
_entity_poly.pdbx_strand_id
1 'polypeptide(L)'
;MRRLTIVVTALYLCTFKAMAAQHSHDTLFSRDNAIMAAAAVETVNVYCVGTGSMTLEYTEHNSKIVRETIEGLSEDVLNEPYVFNEEDPLYLQGVALGEQLIQEAEQKDHVSQMCTQPEEQKR
;
A
#
# COMPACT_ATOMS: atom_id res chain seq x y z
N MET A 1 -68.50 -1.30 17.20
CA MET A 1 -67.92 0.02 17.59
C MET A 1 -66.64 -0.23 18.37
N ARG A 2 -65.52 0.34 17.86
CA ARG A 2 -64.17 0.27 18.43
C ARG A 2 -64.13 0.81 19.86
N ARG A 3 -63.41 0.13 20.76
CA ARG A 3 -62.75 0.77 21.89
C ARG A 3 -61.26 0.45 21.81
N LEU A 4 -60.51 1.52 21.58
CA LEU A 4 -59.08 1.59 21.41
C LEU A 4 -58.46 1.58 22.81
N THR A 5 -57.75 0.51 23.18
CA THR A 5 -56.98 0.49 24.42
C THR A 5 -55.53 0.84 24.09
N ILE A 6 -55.15 2.08 24.39
CA ILE A 6 -53.78 2.57 24.31
C ILE A 6 -53.04 1.98 25.52
N VAL A 7 -52.11 1.05 25.27
CA VAL A 7 -51.17 0.60 26.30
C VAL A 7 -49.89 1.41 26.12
N VAL A 8 -49.68 2.34 27.04
CA VAL A 8 -48.44 3.12 27.20
C VAL A 8 -47.41 2.20 27.86
N THR A 9 -46.49 1.64 27.06
CA THR A 9 -45.31 0.97 27.61
C THR A 9 -44.17 1.96 27.77
N ALA A 10 -43.73 2.07 29.02
CA ALA A 10 -42.78 3.00 29.56
C ALA A 10 -41.40 2.95 28.89
N LEU A 11 -40.78 4.14 28.84
CA LEU A 11 -39.36 4.36 28.61
C LEU A 11 -38.52 3.42 29.49
N TYR A 12 -37.79 2.49 28.86
CA TYR A 12 -36.50 2.06 29.38
C TYR A 12 -35.44 2.81 28.58
N LEU A 13 -35.04 3.98 29.09
CA LEU A 13 -33.76 4.59 28.73
C LEU A 13 -32.66 3.69 29.29
N CYS A 14 -32.36 2.58 28.60
CA CYS A 14 -31.05 1.97 28.73
C CYS A 14 -30.08 3.01 28.19
N THR A 15 -29.47 3.77 29.10
CA THR A 15 -28.24 4.50 28.83
C THR A 15 -27.17 3.47 28.53
N PHE A 16 -27.18 2.94 27.31
CA PHE A 16 -25.97 2.43 26.70
C PHE A 16 -25.05 3.65 26.68
N LYS A 17 -24.14 3.70 27.66
CA LYS A 17 -22.92 4.47 27.48
C LYS A 17 -22.37 3.98 26.15
N ALA A 18 -22.49 4.81 25.12
CA ALA A 18 -21.71 4.65 23.91
C ALA A 18 -20.27 4.68 24.41
N MET A 19 -19.71 3.48 24.60
CA MET A 19 -18.30 3.31 24.81
C MET A 19 -17.73 3.70 23.45
N ALA A 20 -17.36 4.97 23.33
CA ALA A 20 -16.63 5.44 22.17
C ALA A 20 -15.50 4.43 21.97
N ALA A 21 -15.52 3.74 20.83
CA ALA A 21 -14.42 2.90 20.43
C ALA A 21 -13.16 3.76 20.58
N GLN A 22 -12.31 3.36 21.53
CA GLN A 22 -11.03 3.99 21.72
C GLN A 22 -10.27 3.67 20.44
N HIS A 23 -10.19 4.64 19.53
CA HIS A 23 -9.41 4.53 18.31
C HIS A 23 -7.94 4.37 18.70
N SER A 24 -7.54 3.12 18.95
CA SER A 24 -6.19 2.66 18.67
C SER A 24 -6.02 2.89 17.17
N HIS A 25 -5.01 3.66 16.76
CA HIS A 25 -4.73 3.91 15.35
C HIS A 25 -4.69 2.58 14.60
N ASP A 26 -5.72 2.29 13.80
CA ASP A 26 -5.72 1.14 12.89
C ASP A 26 -4.59 1.37 11.89
N THR A 27 -3.51 0.59 12.02
CA THR A 27 -2.38 0.67 11.12
C THR A 27 -2.80 0.11 9.76
N LEU A 28 -2.82 0.97 8.73
CA LEU A 28 -3.19 0.60 7.35
C LEU A 28 -2.09 -0.20 6.62
N PHE A 29 -1.03 -0.60 7.32
CA PHE A 29 0.10 -1.30 6.72
C PHE A 29 -0.27 -2.76 6.42
N SER A 30 -0.13 -3.15 5.16
CA SER A 30 -0.19 -4.52 4.70
C SER A 30 1.16 -4.87 4.10
N ARG A 31 1.91 -5.75 4.78
CA ARG A 31 3.22 -6.25 4.30
C ARG A 31 3.09 -6.84 2.90
N ASP A 32 2.08 -7.68 2.68
CA ASP A 32 1.90 -8.36 1.39
C ASP A 32 1.70 -7.39 0.23
N ASN A 33 0.82 -6.40 0.41
CA ASN A 33 0.60 -5.35 -0.59
C ASN A 33 1.85 -4.50 -0.80
N ALA A 34 2.62 -4.25 0.27
CA ALA A 34 3.85 -3.46 0.18
C ALA A 34 4.94 -4.21 -0.59
N ILE A 35 5.09 -5.53 -0.40
CA ILE A 35 6.04 -6.37 -1.15
C ILE A 35 5.71 -6.34 -2.65
N MET A 36 4.44 -6.60 -2.99
CA MET A 36 4.00 -6.58 -4.40
C MET A 36 4.21 -5.20 -5.03
N ALA A 37 3.81 -4.12 -4.35
CA ALA A 37 3.95 -2.77 -4.86
C ALA A 37 5.43 -2.36 -5.02
N ALA A 38 6.29 -2.72 -4.07
CA ALA A 38 7.71 -2.47 -4.16
C ALA A 38 8.29 -3.15 -5.40
N ALA A 39 8.05 -4.46 -5.58
CA ALA A 39 8.56 -5.21 -6.73
C ALA A 39 8.05 -4.66 -8.08
N ALA A 40 6.79 -4.23 -8.15
CA ALA A 40 6.23 -3.60 -9.34
C ALA A 40 6.94 -2.28 -9.69
N VAL A 41 7.16 -1.42 -8.69
CA VAL A 41 7.87 -0.15 -8.86
C VAL A 41 9.33 -0.37 -9.22
N GLU A 42 10.01 -1.33 -8.59
CA GLU A 42 11.40 -1.69 -8.92
C GLU A 42 11.52 -2.12 -10.38
N THR A 43 10.59 -2.97 -10.85
CA THR A 43 10.54 -3.43 -12.23
C THR A 43 10.35 -2.28 -13.21
N VAL A 44 9.42 -1.36 -12.91
CA VAL A 44 9.19 -0.14 -13.70
C VAL A 44 10.44 0.75 -13.73
N ASN A 45 11.08 0.96 -12.58
CA ASN A 45 12.27 1.81 -12.50
C ASN A 45 13.43 1.24 -13.32
N VAL A 46 13.66 -0.08 -13.28
CA VAL A 46 14.67 -0.75 -14.12
C VAL A 46 14.39 -0.56 -15.61
N TYR A 47 13.12 -0.64 -16.01
CA TYR A 47 12.73 -0.31 -17.39
C TYR A 47 13.05 1.15 -17.74
N CYS A 48 12.72 2.10 -16.85
CA CYS A 48 12.99 3.52 -17.06
C CYS A 48 14.49 3.87 -17.08
N VAL A 49 15.35 3.05 -16.47
CA VAL A 49 16.80 3.11 -16.66
C VAL A 49 17.17 2.72 -18.09
N GLY A 50 16.56 1.66 -18.62
CA GLY A 50 16.74 1.22 -20.01
C GLY A 50 16.32 2.27 -21.04
N THR A 51 15.32 3.11 -20.74
CA THR A 51 14.91 4.23 -21.61
C THR A 51 15.76 5.49 -21.44
N GLY A 52 16.67 5.51 -20.45
CA GLY A 52 17.51 6.67 -20.12
C GLY A 52 16.79 7.78 -19.33
N SER A 53 15.60 7.50 -18.80
CA SER A 53 14.77 8.47 -18.05
C SER A 53 15.03 8.45 -16.55
N MET A 54 15.71 7.42 -16.04
CA MET A 54 16.15 7.27 -14.66
C MET A 54 17.60 6.78 -14.59
N THR A 55 18.30 7.07 -13.50
CA THR A 55 19.61 6.49 -13.23
C THR A 55 19.51 5.17 -12.47
N LEU A 56 20.49 4.29 -12.71
CA LEU A 56 20.62 3.04 -11.95
C LEU A 56 20.83 3.33 -10.45
N GLU A 57 21.66 4.32 -10.13
CA GLU A 57 21.95 4.75 -8.76
C GLU A 57 20.67 5.15 -8.00
N TYR A 58 19.82 5.96 -8.62
CA TYR A 58 18.53 6.34 -8.02
C TYR A 58 17.65 5.11 -7.77
N THR A 59 17.57 4.21 -8.75
CA THR A 59 16.75 3.01 -8.66
C THR A 59 17.22 2.11 -7.52
N GLU A 60 18.51 1.79 -7.45
CA GLU A 60 19.09 0.95 -6.39
C GLU A 60 18.91 1.57 -5.01
N HIS A 61 19.12 2.88 -4.89
CA HIS A 61 18.93 3.61 -3.63
C HIS A 61 17.47 3.57 -3.17
N ASN A 62 16.53 3.83 -4.09
CA ASN A 62 15.11 3.83 -3.78
C ASN A 62 14.61 2.42 -3.39
N SER A 63 15.01 1.38 -4.14
CA SER A 63 14.70 -0.02 -3.82
C SER A 63 15.15 -0.37 -2.40
N LYS A 64 16.40 -0.02 -2.06
CA LYS A 64 16.94 -0.28 -0.73
C LYS A 64 16.10 0.39 0.38
N ILE A 65 15.80 1.68 0.26
CA ILE A 65 15.01 2.41 1.26
C ILE A 65 13.62 1.78 1.42
N VAL A 66 12.96 1.44 0.32
CA VAL A 66 11.61 0.84 0.37
C VAL A 66 11.65 -0.52 1.06
N ARG A 67 12.61 -1.39 0.70
CA ARG A 67 12.77 -2.71 1.33
C ARG A 67 13.04 -2.60 2.84
N GLU A 68 14.01 -1.77 3.24
CA GLU A 68 14.32 -1.53 4.66
C GLU A 68 13.10 -0.99 5.43
N THR A 69 12.29 -0.14 4.78
CA THR A 69 11.05 0.39 5.37
C THR A 69 10.00 -0.71 5.57
N ILE A 70 9.83 -1.62 4.61
CA ILE A 70 8.88 -2.74 4.72
C ILE A 70 9.31 -3.70 5.82
N GLU A 71 10.60 -4.02 5.91
CA GLU A 71 11.16 -4.86 6.97
C GLU A 71 10.93 -4.23 8.35
N GLY A 72 11.24 -2.94 8.50
CA GLY A 72 11.03 -2.20 9.74
C GLY A 72 9.55 -2.13 10.15
N LEU A 73 8.65 -1.78 9.21
CA LEU A 73 7.21 -1.73 9.49
C LEU A 73 6.62 -3.11 9.82
N SER A 74 7.19 -4.19 9.29
CA SER A 74 6.75 -5.54 9.64
C SER A 74 7.01 -5.84 11.11
N GLU A 75 8.17 -5.46 11.64
CA GLU A 75 8.46 -5.58 13.07
C GLU A 75 7.62 -4.59 13.89
N ASP A 76 7.63 -3.31 13.52
CA ASP A 76 7.04 -2.23 14.32
C ASP A 76 5.50 -2.31 14.41
N VAL A 77 4.85 -2.76 13.33
CA VAL A 77 3.38 -2.76 13.22
C VAL A 77 2.77 -4.14 13.39
N LEU A 78 3.40 -5.17 12.82
CA LEU A 78 2.87 -6.53 12.85
C LEU A 78 3.52 -7.37 13.96
N ASN A 79 4.60 -6.89 14.58
CA ASN A 79 5.42 -7.65 15.53
C ASN A 79 5.89 -8.98 14.92
N GLU A 80 6.19 -8.95 13.62
CA GLU A 80 6.67 -10.08 12.85
C GLU A 80 7.93 -9.67 12.06
N PRO A 81 9.12 -10.18 12.43
CA PRO A 81 10.33 -9.86 11.70
C PRO A 81 10.24 -10.42 10.29
N TYR A 82 10.64 -9.61 9.33
CA TYR A 82 10.62 -9.94 7.92
C TYR A 82 11.94 -9.53 7.27
N VAL A 83 12.41 -10.34 6.34
CA VAL A 83 13.56 -10.04 5.48
C VAL A 83 13.07 -10.14 4.05
N PHE A 84 13.29 -9.08 3.30
CA PHE A 84 12.83 -8.96 1.94
C PHE A 84 13.54 -9.99 1.04
N ASN A 85 12.77 -10.73 0.26
CA ASN A 85 13.27 -11.82 -0.58
C ASN A 85 12.69 -11.74 -1.99
N GLU A 86 13.54 -11.78 -3.01
CA GLU A 86 13.14 -11.76 -4.42
C GLU A 86 12.57 -13.10 -4.90
N GLU A 87 12.77 -14.18 -4.13
CA GLU A 87 12.14 -15.47 -4.37
C GLU A 87 10.73 -15.58 -3.76
N ASP A 88 10.26 -14.54 -3.04
CA ASP A 88 8.92 -14.53 -2.45
C ASP A 88 7.84 -14.53 -3.54
N PRO A 89 6.79 -15.39 -3.45
CA PRO A 89 5.70 -15.40 -4.42
C PRO A 89 5.00 -14.05 -4.63
N LEU A 90 4.94 -13.19 -3.60
CA LEU A 90 4.39 -11.85 -3.69
C LEU A 90 5.33 -10.91 -4.43
N TYR A 91 6.64 -11.05 -4.25
CA TYR A 91 7.62 -10.30 -5.03
C TYR A 91 7.48 -10.63 -6.52
N LEU A 92 7.43 -11.91 -6.86
CA LEU A 92 7.26 -12.38 -8.24
C LEU A 92 5.94 -11.89 -8.86
N GLN A 93 4.85 -11.84 -8.08
CA GLN A 93 3.59 -11.25 -8.52
C GLN A 93 3.72 -9.75 -8.77
N GLY A 94 4.44 -9.03 -7.92
CA GLY A 94 4.73 -7.62 -8.13
C GLY A 94 5.59 -7.37 -9.37
N VAL A 95 6.58 -8.22 -9.66
CA VAL A 95 7.34 -8.17 -10.92
C VAL A 95 6.40 -8.28 -12.13
N ALA A 96 5.54 -9.31 -12.14
CA ALA A 96 4.57 -9.49 -13.22
C ALA A 96 3.62 -8.30 -13.38
N LEU A 97 3.19 -7.70 -12.26
CA LEU A 97 2.39 -6.48 -12.28
C LEU A 97 3.18 -5.30 -12.89
N GLY A 98 4.45 -5.13 -12.52
CA GLY A 98 5.34 -4.11 -13.09
C GLY A 98 5.50 -4.27 -14.60
N GLU A 99 5.71 -5.49 -15.08
CA GLU A 99 5.76 -5.80 -16.52
C GLU A 99 4.45 -5.45 -17.23
N GLN A 100 3.30 -5.73 -16.62
CA GLN A 100 2.00 -5.36 -17.18
C GLN A 100 1.84 -3.83 -17.25
N LEU A 101 2.25 -3.09 -16.20
CA LEU A 101 2.18 -1.63 -16.19
C LEU A 101 3.04 -1.02 -17.30
N ILE A 102 4.23 -1.57 -17.55
CA ILE A 102 5.10 -1.17 -18.65
C ILE A 102 4.39 -1.37 -19.99
N GLN A 103 3.84 -2.57 -20.24
CA GLN A 103 3.15 -2.89 -21.49
C GLN A 103 1.94 -1.97 -21.71
N GLU A 104 1.16 -1.69 -20.67
CA GLU A 104 0.04 -0.75 -20.76
C GLU A 104 0.49 0.67 -21.06
N ALA A 105 1.59 1.12 -20.45
CA ALA A 105 2.16 2.44 -20.69
C ALA A 105 2.68 2.57 -22.13
N GLU A 106 3.32 1.53 -22.68
CA GLU A 106 3.75 1.49 -24.08
C GLU A 106 2.56 1.56 -25.05
N GLN A 107 1.50 0.77 -24.79
CA GLN A 107 0.31 0.74 -25.64
C GLN A 107 -0.47 2.06 -25.64
N LYS A 108 -0.43 2.79 -24.53
CA LYS A 108 -1.18 4.05 -24.33
C LYS A 108 -0.33 5.30 -24.59
N ASP A 109 0.93 5.14 -25.02
CA ASP A 109 1.90 6.24 -25.19
C ASP A 109 2.05 7.07 -23.89
N HIS A 110 2.19 6.36 -22.77
CA HIS A 110 2.30 6.90 -21.42
C HIS A 110 3.65 6.63 -20.74
N VAL A 111 4.63 6.13 -21.50
CA VAL A 111 5.98 5.83 -20.98
C VAL A 111 6.63 7.07 -20.36
N SER A 112 6.46 8.25 -20.95
CA SER A 112 7.07 9.48 -20.42
C SER A 112 6.51 9.89 -19.06
N GLN A 113 5.25 9.57 -18.78
CA GLN A 113 4.55 9.88 -17.54
C GLN A 113 4.90 8.86 -16.45
N MET A 114 5.14 7.61 -16.83
CA MET A 114 5.61 6.55 -15.95
C MET A 114 7.10 6.75 -15.59
N CYS A 115 7.92 7.05 -16.59
CA CYS A 115 9.36 7.17 -16.47
C CYS A 115 9.81 8.61 -16.26
N THR A 116 9.57 9.12 -15.05
CA THR A 116 10.11 10.41 -14.61
C THR A 116 10.88 10.20 -13.32
N GLN A 117 12.19 10.44 -13.33
CA GLN A 117 12.96 10.49 -12.09
C GLN A 117 12.50 11.72 -11.27
N PRO A 118 12.10 11.57 -10.00
CA PRO A 118 11.84 12.71 -9.14
C PRO A 118 13.09 13.60 -9.04
N GLU A 119 12.92 14.92 -9.11
CA GLU A 119 14.02 15.85 -8.87
C GLU A 119 14.57 15.61 -7.44
N GLU A 120 15.89 15.58 -7.29
CA GLU A 120 16.52 15.62 -5.97
C GLU A 120 15.99 16.85 -5.23
N GLN A 121 15.14 16.65 -4.22
CA GLN A 121 14.89 17.69 -3.25
C GLN A 121 16.22 17.99 -2.57
N LYS A 122 16.86 19.08 -3.00
CA LYS A 122 17.96 19.72 -2.26
C LYS A 122 17.40 20.02 -0.86
N ARG A 123 17.72 19.14 0.10
CA ARG A 123 17.44 19.36 1.52
C ARG A 123 18.30 20.49 2.05
#